data_AF-A0A9P9E303-F1
#
_entry.id   AF-A0A9P9E303-F1
#
_cell.length_a   1.000
_cell.length_b   1.000
_cell.length_c   1.000
_cell.angle_alpha   90.00
_cell.angle_beta   90.00
_cell.angle_gamma   90.00
#
_symmetry.space_group_name_H-M   'P 1'
#
loop_
_entity.id
_entity.type
_entity.pdbx_description
1 polymer ?
#
loop_
_entity_poly.entity_id
_entity_poly.type
_entity_poly.pdbx_seq_one_letter_code
_entity_poly.pdbx_strand_id
1 'polypeptide(L)'
;MYVTADCVDPKYSTVIIDSETDQASPVVHHKVSGHFDNSSIIVNIYLPPKHRWEGRFFHYVYPTQSADPIEEDIRFAIDSGAYWVQITGTGGYRADAAAAKFARKFAARYYHAPSRHIYGYLFGGSGGSYQTIGGIENSRGIWDGAVAFIQGVPESNPADFSPRALGGLVLREKAAQIVDAVRPGGSGNPYVGLSALEQSVLREASLMGVPLHSWEDFDRVGGTRSLRLLNSSYRGLDPTYKDDFWTLPGYVGTEESELGDLFRAALVNYTTTVEKIIPSQGNHPLTIVLEDLPLISDPLGMDLTIYDTLGTELGIVWGTLDVETRTVALYNASSSTAVSSLAEGVTVVVDNKHFLAMHTYHRHQLPLVSGFYSFDQFRDDAGDPLYPQRSIVLSEFLSRAASGGGAHTGNISSNVIVVDNMMDSDAYPWHASWYRSQVQSSLGASFDDKYRLWYNDNANHDYDDGVPDYQASQLVPFRGTIQYALRELADWVEGGILPAENTNYTVNSAQVSLARDPGERHGIQPVAILTVNGAAKAVACVSDTITFNAHVEIPASTSKIVAIEYDFTGTGDLIPYPLASPVTSIDIELKTHYNAPGTYFPAVRVTSQREGDTSSPFAKVMNLGRARVVIQE
;
A
#
# COMPACT_ATOMS: atom_id res chain seq x y z
N MET A 1 8.09 -3.18 24.05
CA MET A 1 7.66 -3.24 25.48
C MET A 1 6.46 -4.16 25.53
N TYR A 2 6.52 -5.28 26.25
CA TYR A 2 5.39 -6.22 26.24
C TYR A 2 4.20 -5.68 27.05
N VAL A 3 3.01 -5.57 26.44
CA VAL A 3 1.81 -4.98 27.07
C VAL A 3 0.78 -6.06 27.38
N THR A 4 0.37 -6.18 28.65
CA THR A 4 -0.72 -7.09 29.06
C THR A 4 -2.00 -6.33 29.37
N ALA A 5 -3.13 -7.03 29.52
CA ALA A 5 -4.41 -6.46 29.93
C ALA A 5 -4.30 -5.61 31.22
N ASP A 6 -3.47 -6.03 32.17
CA ASP A 6 -3.31 -5.38 33.49
C ASP A 6 -2.26 -4.25 33.50
N CYS A 7 -1.42 -4.16 32.46
CA CYS A 7 -0.44 -3.07 32.36
C CYS A 7 -1.16 -1.72 32.28
N VAL A 8 -0.63 -0.71 32.98
CA VAL A 8 -1.01 0.69 32.81
C VAL A 8 0.12 1.38 32.07
N ASP A 9 -0.19 1.99 30.92
CA ASP A 9 0.82 2.73 30.17
C ASP A 9 1.14 4.05 30.91
N PRO A 10 2.41 4.39 31.17
CA PRO A 10 2.76 5.60 31.91
C PRO A 10 2.39 6.90 31.18
N LYS A 11 2.28 6.89 29.85
CA LYS A 11 1.92 8.04 29.02
C LYS A 11 0.43 8.08 28.69
N TYR A 12 -0.21 6.92 28.60
CA TYR A 12 -1.60 6.76 28.13
C TYR A 12 -2.50 6.15 29.23
N SER A 13 -2.28 6.51 30.49
CA SER A 13 -2.94 5.90 31.65
C SER A 13 -4.38 6.35 31.86
N THR A 14 -4.71 7.58 31.45
CA THR A 14 -6.00 8.23 31.72
C THR A 14 -6.57 8.80 30.44
N VAL A 15 -7.83 8.43 30.13
CA VAL A 15 -8.64 9.06 29.08
C VAL A 15 -9.65 9.99 29.75
N ILE A 16 -9.64 11.26 29.35
CA ILE A 16 -10.63 12.26 29.74
C ILE A 16 -11.74 12.23 28.69
N ILE A 17 -12.99 12.02 29.11
CA ILE A 17 -14.15 12.04 28.21
C ILE A 17 -14.53 13.50 27.97
N ASP A 18 -14.54 13.91 26.71
CA ASP A 18 -14.88 15.25 26.28
C ASP A 18 -16.38 15.36 25.94
N SER A 19 -16.95 14.33 25.32
CA SER A 19 -18.38 14.30 24.99
C SER A 19 -18.93 12.88 24.78
N GLU A 20 -20.23 12.75 25.00
CA GLU A 20 -21.04 11.56 24.74
C GLU A 20 -22.31 12.00 24.00
N THR A 21 -22.59 11.43 22.82
CA THR A 21 -23.70 11.86 21.96
C THR A 21 -24.39 10.67 21.30
N ASP A 22 -25.72 10.65 21.29
CA ASP A 22 -26.49 9.73 20.46
C ASP A 22 -26.66 10.33 19.07
N GLN A 23 -26.29 9.57 18.04
CA GLN A 23 -26.29 10.01 16.65
C GLN A 23 -27.15 9.07 15.81
N ALA A 24 -27.88 9.63 14.84
CA ALA A 24 -28.70 8.86 13.89
C ALA A 24 -27.99 8.56 12.57
N SER A 25 -26.96 9.34 12.22
CA SER A 25 -26.14 9.19 11.01
C SER A 25 -24.72 8.81 11.41
N PRO A 26 -24.03 7.92 10.67
CA PRO A 26 -24.49 7.22 9.46
C PRO A 26 -25.52 6.11 9.73
N VAL A 27 -25.54 5.59 10.96
CA VAL A 27 -26.54 4.66 11.49
C VAL A 27 -26.71 5.00 12.97
N VAL A 28 -27.82 4.61 13.61
CA VAL A 28 -28.04 4.86 15.04
C VAL A 28 -26.88 4.28 15.86
N HIS A 29 -26.19 5.13 16.61
CA HIS A 29 -25.08 4.76 17.47
C HIS A 29 -24.86 5.81 18.58
N HIS A 30 -24.10 5.43 19.60
CA HIS A 30 -23.64 6.32 20.65
C HIS A 30 -22.15 6.60 20.45
N LYS A 31 -21.78 7.86 20.21
CA LYS A 31 -20.39 8.31 20.06
C LYS A 31 -19.86 8.81 21.39
N VAL A 32 -18.70 8.28 21.79
CA VAL A 32 -17.89 8.78 22.90
C VAL A 32 -16.62 9.35 22.32
N SER A 33 -16.32 10.60 22.65
CA SER A 33 -15.07 11.27 22.29
C SER A 33 -14.32 11.66 23.56
N GLY A 34 -13.03 11.40 23.57
CA GLY A 34 -12.13 11.80 24.65
C GLY A 34 -10.70 11.99 24.15
N HIS A 35 -9.79 12.28 25.07
CA HIS A 35 -8.36 12.37 24.78
C HIS A 35 -7.55 11.77 25.94
N PHE A 36 -6.31 11.35 25.65
CA PHE A 36 -5.38 10.99 26.72
C PHE A 36 -4.93 12.24 27.47
N ASP A 37 -4.91 12.19 28.80
CA ASP A 37 -4.47 13.32 29.64
C ASP A 37 -3.07 13.80 29.24
N ASN A 38 -2.87 15.11 29.17
CA ASN A 38 -1.65 15.77 28.68
C ASN A 38 -1.22 15.33 27.27
N SER A 39 -2.17 14.96 26.40
CA SER A 39 -1.91 14.55 25.02
C SER A 39 -2.94 15.15 24.06
N SER A 40 -2.53 15.33 22.80
CA SER A 40 -3.43 15.67 21.69
C SER A 40 -4.06 14.44 21.01
N ILE A 41 -3.79 13.23 21.52
CA ILE A 41 -4.30 11.99 20.94
C ILE A 41 -5.75 11.80 21.38
N ILE A 42 -6.65 11.93 20.40
CA ILE A 42 -8.09 11.75 20.58
C ILE A 42 -8.43 10.27 20.51
N VAL A 43 -9.40 9.84 21.31
CA VAL A 43 -9.97 8.50 21.35
C VAL A 43 -11.46 8.59 21.07
N ASN A 44 -11.92 7.97 19.97
CA ASN A 44 -13.32 7.88 19.62
C ASN A 44 -13.83 6.44 19.69
N ILE A 45 -15.05 6.27 20.21
CA ILE A 45 -15.75 4.98 20.29
C ILE A 45 -17.16 5.16 19.73
N TYR A 46 -17.58 4.26 18.84
CA TYR A 46 -18.90 4.28 18.19
C TYR A 46 -19.68 3.01 18.55
N LEU A 47 -20.59 3.13 19.50
CA LEU A 47 -21.29 2.01 20.12
C LEU A 47 -22.68 1.78 19.48
N PRO A 48 -22.99 0.58 18.93
CA PRO A 48 -24.33 0.27 18.47
C PRO A 48 -25.36 0.23 19.61
N PRO A 49 -26.66 0.32 19.30
CA PRO A 49 -27.72 -0.04 20.24
C PRO A 49 -27.50 -1.45 20.81
N LYS A 50 -27.78 -1.64 22.10
CA LYS A 50 -27.51 -2.90 22.83
C LYS A 50 -28.03 -4.16 22.13
N HIS A 51 -29.20 -4.10 21.50
CA HIS A 51 -29.80 -5.25 20.82
C HIS A 51 -29.09 -5.65 19.52
N ARG A 52 -28.23 -4.78 18.97
CA ARG A 52 -27.37 -5.06 17.81
C ARG A 52 -25.94 -5.43 18.21
N TRP A 53 -25.56 -5.26 19.48
CA TRP A 53 -24.19 -5.54 19.92
C TRP A 53 -24.01 -7.01 20.28
N GLU A 54 -23.03 -7.66 19.65
CA GLU A 54 -22.73 -9.08 19.85
C GLU A 54 -21.53 -9.31 20.77
N GLY A 55 -21.03 -8.27 21.44
CA GLY A 55 -19.94 -8.43 22.41
C GLY A 55 -18.54 -8.23 21.86
N ARG A 56 -18.38 -7.53 20.74
CA ARG A 56 -17.08 -7.34 20.08
C ARG A 56 -16.80 -5.89 19.69
N PHE A 57 -15.55 -5.62 19.30
CA PHE A 57 -15.14 -4.37 18.65
C PHE A 57 -14.08 -4.54 17.59
N PHE A 58 -14.09 -3.62 16.62
CA PHE A 58 -13.05 -3.46 15.62
C PHE A 58 -12.23 -2.20 15.92
N HIS A 59 -10.91 -2.30 15.76
CA HIS A 59 -9.96 -1.25 16.08
C HIS A 59 -9.02 -1.02 14.89
N TYR A 60 -9.24 0.07 14.17
CA TYR A 60 -8.42 0.47 13.03
C TYR A 60 -7.17 1.22 13.49
N VAL A 61 -6.01 0.84 12.95
CA VAL A 61 -4.73 1.49 13.23
C VAL A 61 -3.97 1.85 11.96
N TYR A 62 -3.46 3.08 11.95
CA TYR A 62 -2.56 3.60 10.93
C TYR A 62 -1.76 4.77 11.52
N PRO A 63 -0.46 4.93 11.18
CA PRO A 63 0.39 5.92 11.85
C PRO A 63 -0.06 7.37 11.72
N THR A 64 -0.76 7.71 10.64
CA THR A 64 -1.19 9.08 10.33
C THR A 64 -2.70 9.24 10.18
N GLN A 65 -3.51 8.29 10.67
CA GLN A 65 -4.98 8.41 10.60
C GLN A 65 -5.52 9.58 11.44
N SER A 66 -6.70 10.07 11.07
CA SER A 66 -7.52 10.88 11.98
C SER A 66 -8.13 9.99 13.07
N ALA A 67 -8.68 10.60 14.12
CA ALA A 67 -9.46 9.87 15.13
C ALA A 67 -10.90 9.56 14.68
N ASP A 68 -11.35 10.09 13.54
CA ASP A 68 -12.72 9.93 13.05
C ASP A 68 -12.75 8.92 11.89
N PRO A 69 -13.46 7.79 12.04
CA PRO A 69 -13.68 6.85 10.94
C PRO A 69 -14.55 7.46 9.84
N ILE A 70 -14.45 6.90 8.64
CA ILE A 70 -15.42 7.17 7.58
C ILE A 70 -16.77 6.54 7.90
N GLU A 71 -17.84 7.03 7.27
CA GLU A 71 -19.19 6.54 7.53
C GLU A 71 -19.37 5.04 7.27
N GLU A 72 -18.71 4.51 6.23
CA GLU A 72 -18.79 3.10 5.85
C GLU A 72 -18.31 2.18 6.98
N ASP A 73 -17.21 2.54 7.64
CA ASP A 73 -16.61 1.75 8.72
C ASP A 73 -17.52 1.67 9.95
N ILE A 74 -18.17 2.79 10.32
CA ILE A 74 -19.18 2.81 11.38
C ILE A 74 -20.35 1.89 11.02
N ARG A 75 -20.86 1.97 9.79
CA ARG A 75 -21.96 1.12 9.33
C ARG A 75 -21.56 -0.35 9.34
N PHE A 76 -20.38 -0.69 8.85
CA PHE A 76 -19.86 -2.06 8.80
C PHE A 76 -19.70 -2.66 10.20
N ALA A 77 -19.13 -1.91 11.14
CA ALA A 77 -18.94 -2.37 12.51
C ALA A 77 -20.29 -2.74 13.15
N ILE A 78 -21.26 -1.84 13.04
CA ILE A 78 -22.61 -2.01 13.62
C ILE A 78 -23.41 -3.09 12.91
N ASP A 79 -23.23 -3.26 11.60
CA ASP A 79 -23.78 -4.39 10.83
C ASP A 79 -23.20 -5.73 11.29
N SER A 80 -21.93 -5.74 11.70
CA SER A 80 -21.20 -6.93 12.15
C SER A 80 -21.26 -7.13 13.67
N GLY A 81 -22.20 -6.48 14.35
CA GLY A 81 -22.41 -6.61 15.80
C GLY A 81 -21.31 -6.01 16.68
N ALA A 82 -20.45 -5.17 16.12
CA ALA A 82 -19.28 -4.57 16.76
C ALA A 82 -19.50 -3.09 17.09
N TYR A 83 -18.84 -2.59 18.14
CA TYR A 83 -18.52 -1.16 18.22
C TYR A 83 -17.19 -0.85 17.52
N TRP A 84 -17.00 0.38 17.08
CA TRP A 84 -15.75 0.84 16.47
C TRP A 84 -14.88 1.59 17.48
N VAL A 85 -13.56 1.41 17.40
CA VAL A 85 -12.56 2.19 18.13
C VAL A 85 -11.56 2.78 17.13
N GLN A 86 -11.31 4.08 17.23
CA GLN A 86 -10.26 4.74 16.46
C GLN A 86 -9.66 5.89 17.25
N ILE A 87 -8.34 6.04 17.13
CA ILE A 87 -7.59 7.13 17.77
C ILE A 87 -6.86 7.97 16.74
N THR A 88 -6.42 9.16 17.12
CA THR A 88 -5.43 9.91 16.33
C THR A 88 -4.21 9.04 16.08
N GLY A 89 -3.74 8.95 14.83
CA GLY A 89 -2.60 8.13 14.45
C GLY A 89 -1.37 8.40 15.32
N THR A 90 -0.69 7.33 15.70
CA THR A 90 0.54 7.38 16.51
C THR A 90 1.58 6.38 15.99
N GLY A 91 2.83 6.49 16.42
CA GLY A 91 3.83 5.45 16.19
C GLY A 91 3.68 4.28 17.18
N GLY A 92 3.74 3.04 16.67
CA GLY A 92 3.58 1.83 17.47
C GLY A 92 2.14 1.55 17.89
N TYR A 93 1.96 0.69 18.90
CA TYR A 93 0.65 0.16 19.31
C TYR A 93 0.24 0.52 20.75
N ARG A 94 1.06 1.28 21.47
CA ARG A 94 0.86 1.50 22.92
C ARG A 94 -0.36 2.38 23.21
N ALA A 95 -0.56 3.43 22.41
CA ALA A 95 -1.73 4.29 22.53
C ALA A 95 -3.01 3.50 22.18
N ASP A 96 -2.98 2.72 21.11
CA ASP A 96 -4.08 1.85 20.69
C ASP A 96 -4.40 0.79 21.76
N ALA A 97 -3.38 0.18 22.37
CA ALA A 97 -3.57 -0.78 23.45
C ALA A 97 -4.25 -0.15 24.69
N ALA A 98 -3.88 1.09 25.03
CA ALA A 98 -4.52 1.83 26.11
C ALA A 98 -5.97 2.20 25.77
N ALA A 99 -6.22 2.64 24.53
CA ALA A 99 -7.56 2.97 24.03
C ALA A 99 -8.47 1.74 23.98
N ALA A 100 -7.96 0.58 23.56
CA ALA A 100 -8.70 -0.69 23.56
C ALA A 100 -9.13 -1.09 24.98
N LYS A 101 -8.25 -0.95 25.98
CA LYS A 101 -8.58 -1.19 27.39
C LYS A 101 -9.64 -0.23 27.91
N PHE A 102 -9.51 1.05 27.58
CA PHE A 102 -10.50 2.06 27.95
C PHE A 102 -11.86 1.75 27.32
N ALA A 103 -11.90 1.48 26.02
CA ALA A 103 -13.12 1.18 25.27
C ALA A 103 -13.81 -0.07 25.81
N ARG A 104 -13.07 -1.14 26.11
CA ARG A 104 -13.60 -2.36 26.74
C ARG A 104 -14.26 -2.05 28.08
N LYS A 105 -13.60 -1.27 28.96
CA LYS A 105 -14.16 -0.88 30.26
C LYS A 105 -15.39 0.02 30.12
N PHE A 106 -15.38 0.95 29.15
CA PHE A 106 -16.51 1.82 28.88
C PHE A 106 -17.72 1.01 28.38
N ALA A 107 -17.54 0.19 27.34
CA ALA A 107 -18.59 -0.63 26.75
C ALA A 107 -19.20 -1.60 27.77
N ALA A 108 -18.39 -2.22 28.64
CA ALA A 108 -18.89 -3.12 29.69
C ALA A 108 -19.85 -2.40 30.66
N ARG A 109 -19.59 -1.13 30.98
CA ARG A 109 -20.49 -0.30 31.80
C ARG A 109 -21.71 0.14 31.01
N TYR A 110 -21.52 0.69 29.81
CA TYR A 110 -22.57 1.20 28.94
C TYR A 110 -23.64 0.15 28.63
N TYR A 111 -23.22 -1.08 28.29
CA TYR A 111 -24.14 -2.18 28.00
C TYR A 111 -24.64 -2.95 29.23
N HIS A 112 -24.22 -2.57 30.44
CA HIS A 112 -24.48 -3.31 31.69
C HIS A 112 -24.05 -4.80 31.59
N ALA A 113 -22.82 -5.04 31.12
CA ALA A 113 -22.26 -6.37 30.88
C ALA A 113 -20.88 -6.55 31.55
N PRO A 114 -20.75 -6.36 32.88
CA PRO A 114 -19.45 -6.28 33.57
C PRO A 114 -18.64 -7.58 33.58
N SER A 115 -19.28 -8.73 33.39
CA SER A 115 -18.63 -10.06 33.36
C SER A 115 -18.49 -10.63 31.96
N ARG A 116 -19.01 -9.94 30.93
CA ARG A 116 -18.93 -10.41 29.54
C ARG A 116 -17.51 -10.16 29.04
N HIS A 117 -16.88 -11.19 28.47
CA HIS A 117 -15.68 -10.98 27.67
C HIS A 117 -16.06 -10.20 26.41
N ILE A 118 -15.36 -9.09 26.17
CA ILE A 118 -15.57 -8.26 24.99
C ILE A 118 -14.39 -8.49 24.05
N TYR A 119 -14.65 -9.18 22.95
CA TYR A 119 -13.66 -9.52 21.94
C TYR A 119 -13.18 -8.26 21.21
N GLY A 120 -11.87 -8.16 20.97
CA GLY A 120 -11.26 -7.03 20.26
C GLY A 120 -10.44 -7.48 19.07
N TYR A 121 -10.66 -6.87 17.91
CA TYR A 121 -9.91 -7.17 16.69
C TYR A 121 -9.13 -5.95 16.22
N LEU A 122 -7.81 -6.09 16.13
CA LEU A 122 -6.90 -5.07 15.63
C LEU A 122 -6.76 -5.23 14.12
N PHE A 123 -6.81 -4.14 13.36
CA PHE A 123 -6.51 -4.24 11.94
C PHE A 123 -5.95 -2.94 11.37
N GLY A 124 -5.13 -3.07 10.34
CA GLY A 124 -4.45 -1.96 9.70
C GLY A 124 -3.54 -2.46 8.60
N GLY A 125 -3.30 -1.61 7.60
CA GLY A 125 -2.45 -1.98 6.47
C GLY A 125 -1.41 -0.95 6.11
N SER A 126 -0.44 -1.35 5.28
CA SER A 126 0.75 -0.54 4.97
C SER A 126 1.45 -0.12 6.28
N GLY A 127 1.57 1.19 6.59
CA GLY A 127 2.04 1.67 7.90
C GLY A 127 1.30 1.05 9.10
N GLY A 128 0.00 0.78 8.97
CA GLY A 128 -0.84 0.13 9.97
C GLY A 128 -0.58 -1.37 10.14
N SER A 129 0.01 -2.03 9.13
CA SER A 129 0.39 -3.45 9.24
C SER A 129 1.52 -3.61 10.26
N TYR A 130 2.48 -2.67 10.30
CA TYR A 130 3.54 -2.64 11.31
C TYR A 130 2.97 -2.50 12.72
N GLN A 131 1.99 -1.62 12.91
CA GLN A 131 1.31 -1.45 14.20
C GLN A 131 0.52 -2.70 14.59
N THR A 132 -0.15 -3.33 13.62
CA THR A 132 -0.93 -4.54 13.81
C THR A 132 -0.04 -5.71 14.24
N ILE A 133 1.02 -5.99 13.49
CA ILE A 133 1.99 -7.05 13.83
C ILE A 133 2.74 -6.73 15.12
N GLY A 134 3.21 -5.48 15.27
CA GLY A 134 3.84 -5.01 16.49
C GLY A 134 2.96 -5.23 17.72
N GLY A 135 1.66 -4.89 17.61
CA GLY A 135 0.66 -5.09 18.65
C GLY A 135 0.43 -6.55 19.00
N ILE A 136 0.25 -7.43 18.02
CA ILE A 136 -0.06 -8.85 18.27
C ILE A 136 1.14 -9.65 18.78
N GLU A 137 2.36 -9.35 18.33
CA GLU A 137 3.56 -10.03 18.83
C GLU A 137 3.98 -9.53 20.21
N ASN A 138 3.66 -8.28 20.55
CA ASN A 138 4.14 -7.64 21.79
C ASN A 138 3.03 -7.31 22.78
N SER A 139 1.86 -7.94 22.66
CA SER A 139 0.81 -7.80 23.64
C SER A 139 0.06 -9.09 23.92
N ARG A 140 -0.64 -9.14 25.05
CA ARG A 140 -1.52 -10.24 25.43
C ARG A 140 -2.75 -9.75 26.16
N GLY A 141 -3.91 -10.25 25.75
CA GLY A 141 -5.21 -9.86 26.34
C GLY A 141 -5.67 -8.45 25.96
N ILE A 142 -5.04 -7.84 24.96
CA ILE A 142 -5.49 -6.55 24.42
C ILE A 142 -6.46 -6.78 23.28
N TRP A 143 -6.04 -7.56 22.29
CA TRP A 143 -6.83 -8.00 21.14
C TRP A 143 -6.83 -9.52 21.06
N ASP A 144 -7.98 -10.08 20.70
CA ASP A 144 -8.23 -11.52 20.60
C ASP A 144 -7.87 -12.07 19.20
N GLY A 145 -7.79 -11.18 18.20
CA GLY A 145 -7.28 -11.47 16.87
C GLY A 145 -6.87 -10.22 16.11
N ALA A 146 -6.24 -10.41 14.94
CA ALA A 146 -5.96 -9.30 14.03
C ALA A 146 -6.10 -9.61 12.54
N VAL A 147 -6.36 -8.55 11.77
CA VAL A 147 -6.21 -8.56 10.30
C VAL A 147 -5.11 -7.56 9.92
N ALA A 148 -3.97 -8.06 9.46
CA ALA A 148 -2.98 -7.20 8.80
C ALA A 148 -3.25 -7.22 7.29
N PHE A 149 -3.10 -6.11 6.60
CA PHE A 149 -3.20 -6.10 5.15
C PHE A 149 -2.14 -5.22 4.52
N ILE A 150 -1.76 -5.45 3.25
CA ILE A 150 -0.64 -4.74 2.62
C ILE A 150 0.60 -4.85 3.54
N GLN A 151 1.18 -6.05 3.61
CA GLN A 151 2.12 -6.39 4.65
C GLN A 151 3.45 -5.65 4.45
N GLY A 152 3.80 -4.77 5.39
CA GLY A 152 5.17 -4.29 5.58
C GLY A 152 6.04 -5.28 6.36
N VAL A 153 7.34 -5.30 6.07
CA VAL A 153 8.37 -6.08 6.77
C VAL A 153 9.54 -5.19 7.18
N PRO A 154 10.48 -5.65 8.03
CA PRO A 154 11.58 -4.81 8.50
C PRO A 154 12.38 -4.08 7.41
N GLU A 155 12.46 -4.65 6.21
CA GLU A 155 13.27 -4.12 5.10
C GLU A 155 12.47 -3.34 4.04
N SER A 156 11.14 -3.25 4.15
CA SER A 156 10.29 -2.64 3.12
C SER A 156 10.65 -1.18 2.81
N ASN A 157 10.64 -0.29 3.80
CA ASN A 157 11.00 1.12 3.55
C ASN A 157 12.49 1.31 3.85
N PRO A 158 13.33 1.83 2.93
CA PRO A 158 13.00 2.45 1.64
C PRO A 158 13.10 1.52 0.42
N ALA A 159 13.36 0.24 0.63
CA ALA A 159 13.63 -0.73 -0.43
C ALA A 159 12.45 -0.96 -1.39
N ASP A 160 11.24 -0.57 -1.01
CA ASP A 160 10.04 -0.68 -1.85
C ASP A 160 9.95 0.45 -2.89
N PHE A 161 10.58 1.61 -2.61
CA PHE A 161 10.42 2.81 -3.45
C PHE A 161 11.63 3.08 -4.33
N SER A 162 12.84 2.76 -3.89
CA SER A 162 14.06 3.06 -4.63
C SER A 162 14.23 2.22 -5.91
N PRO A 163 14.02 0.88 -5.94
CA PRO A 163 14.15 0.08 -7.16
C PRO A 163 13.15 0.48 -8.25
N ARG A 164 11.92 0.83 -7.86
CA ARG A 164 10.88 1.22 -8.81
C ARG A 164 11.11 2.63 -9.37
N ALA A 165 11.59 3.57 -8.54
CA ALA A 165 12.03 4.89 -9.01
C ALA A 165 13.22 4.78 -9.98
N LEU A 166 14.20 3.91 -9.68
CA LEU A 166 15.28 3.59 -10.61
C LEU A 166 14.74 3.03 -11.93
N GLY A 167 13.78 2.11 -11.86
CA GLY A 167 13.06 1.60 -13.01
C GLY A 167 12.38 2.71 -13.82
N GLY A 168 11.68 3.63 -13.17
CA GLY A 168 11.06 4.79 -13.82
C GLY A 168 12.08 5.69 -14.53
N LEU A 169 13.22 5.95 -13.88
CA LEU A 169 14.30 6.77 -14.45
C LEU A 169 14.92 6.14 -15.71
N VAL A 170 15.15 4.82 -15.70
CA VAL A 170 15.87 4.12 -16.78
C VAL A 170 14.93 3.61 -17.89
N LEU A 171 13.72 3.21 -17.56
CA LEU A 171 12.82 2.49 -18.47
C LEU A 171 11.76 3.39 -19.12
N ARG A 172 11.73 4.70 -18.82
CA ARG A 172 10.67 5.62 -19.26
C ARG A 172 10.42 5.58 -20.77
N GLU A 173 11.50 5.59 -21.55
CA GLU A 173 11.43 5.57 -23.03
C GLU A 173 10.93 4.22 -23.58
N LYS A 174 10.86 3.18 -22.73
CA LYS A 174 10.35 1.84 -23.04
C LYS A 174 9.00 1.55 -22.39
N ALA A 175 8.39 2.52 -21.72
CA ALA A 175 7.14 2.34 -20.99
C ALA A 175 6.04 1.69 -21.84
N ALA A 176 5.78 2.21 -23.04
CA ALA A 176 4.75 1.67 -23.93
C ALA A 176 4.99 0.20 -24.32
N GLN A 177 6.26 -0.18 -24.55
CA GLN A 177 6.64 -1.56 -24.87
C GLN A 177 6.45 -2.49 -23.66
N ILE A 178 6.88 -2.05 -22.48
CA ILE A 178 6.75 -2.82 -21.24
C ILE A 178 5.26 -3.02 -20.91
N VAL A 179 4.47 -1.95 -20.96
CA VAL A 179 3.01 -1.98 -20.75
C VAL A 179 2.34 -2.96 -21.72
N ASP A 180 2.63 -2.91 -23.02
CA ASP A 180 2.03 -3.84 -23.98
C ASP A 180 2.42 -5.31 -23.72
N ALA A 181 3.65 -5.54 -23.26
CA ALA A 181 4.15 -6.88 -22.97
C ALA A 181 3.46 -7.53 -21.75
N VAL A 182 3.17 -6.76 -20.71
CA VAL A 182 2.60 -7.26 -19.44
C VAL A 182 1.07 -7.25 -19.41
N ARG A 183 0.44 -6.47 -20.29
CA ARG A 183 -1.02 -6.45 -20.45
C ARG A 183 -1.60 -7.81 -20.86
N PRO A 184 -2.90 -8.06 -20.61
CA PRO A 184 -3.58 -9.25 -21.10
C PRO A 184 -3.33 -9.48 -22.60
N GLY A 185 -3.01 -10.72 -22.98
CA GLY A 185 -2.69 -11.08 -24.38
C GLY A 185 -1.41 -10.47 -24.95
N GLY A 186 -0.58 -9.81 -24.12
CA GLY A 186 0.78 -9.38 -24.44
C GLY A 186 1.75 -10.57 -24.57
N SER A 187 3.03 -10.27 -24.79
CA SER A 187 4.07 -11.31 -24.92
C SER A 187 4.35 -12.06 -23.62
N GLY A 188 4.01 -11.46 -22.47
CA GLY A 188 4.41 -11.92 -21.14
C GLY A 188 5.90 -11.77 -20.85
N ASN A 189 6.67 -11.14 -21.76
CA ASN A 189 8.10 -10.94 -21.63
C ASN A 189 8.46 -9.47 -21.89
N PRO A 190 8.54 -8.63 -20.84
CA PRO A 190 8.86 -7.20 -20.99
C PRO A 190 10.33 -6.93 -21.33
N TYR A 191 11.22 -7.94 -21.30
CA TYR A 191 12.65 -7.77 -21.57
C TYR A 191 13.00 -7.67 -23.06
N VAL A 192 12.10 -8.10 -23.96
CA VAL A 192 12.36 -8.11 -25.40
C VAL A 192 12.49 -6.68 -25.92
N GLY A 193 13.61 -6.33 -26.54
CA GLY A 193 13.85 -4.99 -27.10
C GLY A 193 14.48 -3.99 -26.13
N LEU A 194 14.75 -4.41 -24.90
CA LEU A 194 15.50 -3.64 -23.91
C LEU A 194 17.02 -3.78 -24.11
N SER A 195 17.77 -2.70 -23.86
CA SER A 195 19.24 -2.70 -23.78
C SER A 195 19.73 -3.55 -22.60
N ALA A 196 21.05 -3.80 -22.52
CA ALA A 196 21.62 -4.52 -21.39
C ALA A 196 21.37 -3.81 -20.05
N LEU A 197 21.52 -2.47 -20.02
CA LEU A 197 21.23 -1.65 -18.84
C LEU A 197 19.74 -1.73 -18.46
N GLU A 198 18.85 -1.52 -19.42
CA GLU A 198 17.40 -1.56 -19.20
C GLU A 198 16.95 -2.94 -18.68
N GLN A 199 17.48 -4.04 -19.26
CA GLN A 199 17.20 -5.39 -18.77
C GLN A 199 17.71 -5.61 -17.35
N SER A 200 18.89 -5.08 -17.02
CA SER A 200 19.48 -5.18 -15.68
C SER A 200 18.61 -4.48 -14.64
N VAL A 201 18.14 -3.26 -14.94
CA VAL A 201 17.30 -2.48 -14.02
C VAL A 201 15.92 -3.10 -13.84
N LEU A 202 15.28 -3.55 -14.92
CA LEU A 202 13.99 -4.25 -14.80
C LEU A 202 14.14 -5.55 -14.01
N ARG A 203 15.24 -6.29 -14.21
CA ARG A 203 15.56 -7.50 -13.44
C ARG A 203 15.77 -7.18 -11.97
N GLU A 204 16.53 -6.14 -11.64
CA GLU A 204 16.78 -5.71 -10.26
C GLU A 204 15.47 -5.36 -9.54
N ALA A 205 14.61 -4.55 -10.15
CA ALA A 205 13.29 -4.21 -9.60
C ALA A 205 12.43 -5.48 -9.39
N SER A 206 12.45 -6.41 -10.35
CA SER A 206 11.71 -7.68 -10.25
C SER A 206 12.25 -8.58 -9.14
N LEU A 207 13.57 -8.69 -9.00
CA LEU A 207 14.23 -9.47 -7.94
C LEU A 207 14.03 -8.84 -6.55
N MET A 208 13.83 -7.52 -6.49
CA MET A 208 13.42 -6.84 -5.26
C MET A 208 11.97 -7.15 -4.86
N GLY A 209 11.13 -7.52 -5.84
CA GLY A 209 9.75 -7.93 -5.60
C GLY A 209 8.70 -7.04 -6.26
N VAL A 210 9.09 -6.04 -7.06
CA VAL A 210 8.12 -5.27 -7.86
C VAL A 210 7.38 -6.25 -8.77
N PRO A 211 6.04 -6.38 -8.68
CA PRO A 211 5.30 -7.32 -9.51
C PRO A 211 5.48 -6.99 -10.99
N LEU A 212 5.88 -7.96 -11.81
CA LEU A 212 6.05 -7.69 -13.25
C LEU A 212 4.76 -7.18 -13.91
N HIS A 213 3.60 -7.65 -13.44
CA HIS A 213 2.31 -7.27 -14.00
C HIS A 213 1.88 -5.84 -13.60
N SER A 214 2.38 -5.30 -12.48
CA SER A 214 2.01 -3.94 -12.05
C SER A 214 2.57 -2.85 -12.98
N TRP A 215 3.60 -3.16 -13.78
CA TRP A 215 4.11 -2.27 -14.83
C TRP A 215 3.10 -1.96 -15.95
N GLU A 216 1.91 -2.58 -15.94
CA GLU A 216 0.78 -2.13 -16.75
C GLU A 216 0.39 -0.66 -16.45
N ASP A 217 0.60 -0.22 -15.21
CA ASP A 217 0.54 1.18 -14.77
C ASP A 217 1.97 1.69 -14.53
N PHE A 218 2.69 1.92 -15.64
CA PHE A 218 4.09 2.35 -15.61
C PHE A 218 4.28 3.65 -14.81
N ASP A 219 3.38 4.61 -14.95
CA ASP A 219 3.51 5.92 -14.28
C ASP A 219 3.38 5.78 -12.76
N ARG A 220 2.51 4.89 -12.26
CA ARG A 220 2.46 4.58 -10.83
C ARG A 220 3.72 3.89 -10.36
N VAL A 221 4.13 2.81 -11.03
CA VAL A 221 5.27 1.97 -10.60
C VAL A 221 6.59 2.74 -10.71
N GLY A 222 6.84 3.36 -11.85
CA GLY A 222 8.04 4.17 -12.10
C GLY A 222 8.02 5.55 -11.43
N GLY A 223 6.87 6.00 -10.94
CA GLY A 223 6.71 7.32 -10.33
C GLY A 223 7.49 7.49 -9.03
N THR A 224 8.04 8.68 -8.81
CA THR A 224 8.95 8.99 -7.69
C THR A 224 8.25 9.55 -6.45
N ARG A 225 6.90 9.62 -6.46
CA ARG A 225 6.08 10.19 -5.37
C ARG A 225 6.32 9.51 -4.02
N SER A 226 6.30 8.17 -3.96
CA SER A 226 6.49 7.44 -2.68
C SER A 226 7.93 7.53 -2.19
N LEU A 227 8.93 7.51 -3.10
CA LEU A 227 10.32 7.74 -2.73
C LEU A 227 10.49 9.11 -2.03
N ARG A 228 9.80 10.13 -2.54
CA ARG A 228 9.83 11.49 -1.97
C ARG A 228 9.30 11.57 -0.54
N LEU A 229 8.39 10.69 -0.14
CA LEU A 229 7.87 10.65 1.23
C LEU A 229 8.98 10.36 2.26
N LEU A 230 10.08 9.71 1.83
CA LEU A 230 11.20 9.36 2.70
C LEU A 230 12.30 10.43 2.74
N ASN A 231 12.22 11.49 1.93
CA ASN A 231 13.25 12.53 1.82
C ASN A 231 13.67 13.11 3.19
N SER A 232 12.71 13.36 4.09
CA SER A 232 13.00 13.87 5.43
C SER A 232 13.74 12.85 6.31
N SER A 233 13.37 11.57 6.24
CA SER A 233 14.03 10.48 6.95
C SER A 233 15.47 10.31 6.49
N TYR A 234 15.71 10.34 5.18
CA TYR A 234 17.06 10.25 4.60
C TYR A 234 17.97 11.38 5.09
N ARG A 235 17.51 12.62 5.01
CA ARG A 235 18.29 13.78 5.47
C ARG A 235 18.55 13.76 6.97
N GLY A 236 17.56 13.35 7.75
CA GLY A 236 17.67 13.34 9.20
C GLY A 236 18.57 12.21 9.73
N LEU A 237 18.51 11.04 9.10
CA LEU A 237 19.12 9.81 9.61
C LEU A 237 20.43 9.45 8.89
N ASP A 238 20.57 9.76 7.61
CA ASP A 238 21.77 9.51 6.82
C ASP A 238 22.23 10.76 6.03
N PRO A 239 22.60 11.86 6.72
CA PRO A 239 22.86 13.15 6.09
C PRO A 239 24.05 13.16 5.11
N THR A 240 25.03 12.26 5.26
CA THR A 240 26.23 12.25 4.41
C THR A 240 26.04 11.47 3.12
N TYR A 241 24.94 10.71 2.97
CA TYR A 241 24.75 9.82 1.82
C TYR A 241 24.82 10.54 0.48
N LYS A 242 24.22 11.73 0.38
CA LYS A 242 24.28 12.56 -0.83
C LYS A 242 25.73 12.83 -1.24
N ASP A 243 26.56 13.26 -0.31
CA ASP A 243 27.93 13.66 -0.62
C ASP A 243 28.78 12.42 -0.95
N ASP A 244 28.60 11.33 -0.20
CA ASP A 244 29.28 10.06 -0.47
C ASP A 244 28.91 9.52 -1.87
N PHE A 245 27.62 9.57 -2.23
CA PHE A 245 27.11 9.12 -3.52
C PHE A 245 27.78 9.82 -4.72
N TRP A 246 28.00 11.13 -4.60
CA TRP A 246 28.56 11.94 -5.69
C TRP A 246 30.09 12.07 -5.66
N THR A 247 30.78 11.59 -4.62
CA THR A 247 32.23 11.83 -4.44
C THR A 247 33.08 10.59 -4.19
N LEU A 248 32.51 9.50 -3.65
CA LEU A 248 33.26 8.29 -3.31
C LEU A 248 33.09 7.20 -4.38
N PRO A 249 34.10 6.33 -4.59
CA PRO A 249 33.98 5.20 -5.51
C PRO A 249 32.97 4.16 -5.00
N GLY A 250 32.35 3.41 -5.93
CA GLY A 250 31.38 2.36 -5.64
C GLY A 250 29.93 2.84 -5.55
N TYR A 251 29.68 4.14 -5.73
CA TYR A 251 28.35 4.71 -5.89
C TYR A 251 28.09 5.09 -7.35
N VAL A 252 26.84 4.99 -7.78
CA VAL A 252 26.44 5.25 -9.18
C VAL A 252 26.83 6.65 -9.64
N GLY A 253 26.83 7.65 -8.75
CA GLY A 253 27.21 9.03 -9.09
C GLY A 253 28.65 9.17 -9.62
N THR A 254 29.57 8.32 -9.18
CA THR A 254 30.99 8.32 -9.58
C THR A 254 31.39 7.16 -10.49
N GLU A 255 30.48 6.20 -10.71
CA GLU A 255 30.73 5.01 -11.51
C GLU A 255 30.94 5.37 -12.99
N GLU A 256 31.98 4.81 -13.62
CA GLU A 256 32.22 4.90 -15.07
C GLU A 256 31.42 3.81 -15.80
N SER A 257 30.10 3.98 -15.84
CA SER A 257 29.16 3.07 -16.52
C SER A 257 28.02 3.83 -17.19
N GLU A 258 27.28 3.13 -18.06
CA GLU A 258 26.08 3.68 -18.73
C GLU A 258 25.05 4.20 -17.71
N LEU A 259 24.91 3.52 -16.57
CA LEU A 259 24.02 3.96 -15.50
C LEU A 259 24.54 5.23 -14.81
N GLY A 260 25.85 5.29 -14.52
CA GLY A 260 26.47 6.48 -13.94
C GLY A 260 26.38 7.69 -14.87
N ASP A 261 26.57 7.49 -16.18
CA ASP A 261 26.39 8.53 -17.20
C ASP A 261 24.95 9.06 -17.23
N LEU A 262 23.96 8.16 -17.13
CA LEU A 262 22.55 8.53 -17.05
C LEU A 262 22.26 9.39 -15.81
N PHE A 263 22.77 9.03 -14.63
CA PHE A 263 22.59 9.81 -13.41
C PHE A 263 23.24 11.19 -13.49
N ARG A 264 24.46 11.28 -14.05
CA ARG A 264 25.15 12.56 -14.27
C ARG A 264 24.42 13.43 -15.30
N ALA A 265 23.78 12.82 -16.32
CA ALA A 265 22.96 13.54 -17.29
C ALA A 265 21.62 14.03 -16.72
N ALA A 266 21.04 13.29 -15.76
CA ALA A 266 19.80 13.67 -15.07
C ALA A 266 19.99 14.74 -13.97
N LEU A 267 21.26 15.04 -13.61
CA LEU A 267 21.59 16.01 -12.58
C LEU A 267 21.17 17.42 -12.98
N VAL A 268 20.28 18.01 -12.19
CA VAL A 268 19.97 19.44 -12.22
C VAL A 268 20.86 20.13 -11.21
N ASN A 269 21.54 21.20 -11.62
CA ASN A 269 22.30 22.09 -10.75
C ASN A 269 22.35 23.47 -11.41
N TYR A 270 21.38 24.32 -11.04
CA TYR A 270 21.12 25.58 -11.74
C TYR A 270 21.04 26.76 -10.77
N THR A 271 21.80 27.81 -11.06
CA THR A 271 21.75 29.06 -10.29
C THR A 271 20.74 30.03 -10.92
N THR A 272 19.80 30.50 -10.12
CA THR A 272 18.80 31.52 -10.49
C THR A 272 18.60 32.51 -9.33
N THR A 273 17.68 33.45 -9.47
CA THR A 273 17.26 34.35 -8.38
C THR A 273 15.77 34.23 -8.08
N VAL A 274 15.37 34.66 -6.88
CA VAL A 274 13.95 34.82 -6.55
C VAL A 274 13.43 36.08 -7.23
N GLU A 275 12.57 35.92 -8.24
CA GLU A 275 11.88 37.02 -8.92
C GLU A 275 10.86 37.68 -7.99
N LYS A 276 10.10 36.87 -7.23
CA LYS A 276 8.99 37.36 -6.41
C LYS A 276 8.68 36.43 -5.25
N ILE A 277 8.23 37.00 -4.14
CA ILE A 277 7.70 36.25 -2.98
C ILE A 277 6.19 36.50 -2.85
N ILE A 278 5.43 35.41 -2.74
CA ILE A 278 3.98 35.40 -2.53
C ILE A 278 3.73 34.91 -1.09
N PRO A 279 3.33 35.80 -0.16
CA PRO A 279 3.10 35.44 1.23
C PRO A 279 2.02 34.35 1.37
N SER A 280 2.18 33.49 2.38
CA SER A 280 1.17 32.51 2.76
C SER A 280 -0.19 33.18 3.06
N GLN A 281 -1.29 32.62 2.55
CA GLN A 281 -2.65 33.10 2.80
C GLN A 281 -3.61 31.93 3.05
N GLY A 282 -4.22 31.88 4.24
CA GLY A 282 -5.11 30.79 4.62
C GLY A 282 -4.41 29.44 4.51
N ASN A 283 -4.90 28.58 3.62
CA ASN A 283 -4.32 27.25 3.36
C ASN A 283 -3.26 27.26 2.24
N HIS A 284 -2.96 28.42 1.64
CA HIS A 284 -1.91 28.53 0.63
C HIS A 284 -0.55 28.75 1.30
N PRO A 285 0.46 27.89 1.04
CA PRO A 285 1.79 28.05 1.60
C PRO A 285 2.51 29.27 1.02
N LEU A 286 3.56 29.70 1.71
CA LEU A 286 4.52 30.67 1.17
C LEU A 286 5.04 30.14 -0.17
N THR A 287 4.94 30.97 -1.21
CA THR A 287 5.32 30.59 -2.58
C THR A 287 6.35 31.57 -3.11
N ILE A 288 7.38 31.07 -3.79
CA ILE A 288 8.37 31.90 -4.48
C ILE A 288 8.27 31.71 -5.99
N VAL A 289 8.58 32.75 -6.76
CA VAL A 289 8.71 32.70 -8.22
C VAL A 289 10.19 32.82 -8.54
N LEU A 290 10.73 31.90 -9.34
CA LEU A 290 12.12 31.91 -9.79
C LEU A 290 12.24 32.69 -11.11
N GLU A 291 13.34 33.41 -11.29
CA GLU A 291 13.61 34.23 -12.48
C GLU A 291 13.68 33.37 -13.75
N ASP A 292 14.27 32.18 -13.66
CA ASP A 292 14.38 31.24 -14.77
C ASP A 292 14.69 29.83 -14.27
N LEU A 293 14.49 28.85 -15.16
CA LEU A 293 14.75 27.44 -14.90
C LEU A 293 15.27 26.75 -16.17
N PRO A 294 16.11 25.72 -16.04
CA PRO A 294 16.44 24.85 -17.16
C PRO A 294 15.24 23.93 -17.48
N LEU A 295 15.36 23.14 -18.54
CA LEU A 295 14.41 22.05 -18.76
C LEU A 295 14.53 21.02 -17.63
N ILE A 296 13.44 20.78 -16.92
CA ILE A 296 13.36 19.82 -15.81
C ILE A 296 12.27 18.80 -16.16
N SER A 297 12.66 17.53 -16.30
CA SER A 297 11.76 16.43 -16.72
C SER A 297 11.00 15.78 -15.55
N ASP A 298 11.56 15.83 -14.34
CA ASP A 298 10.88 15.47 -13.10
C ASP A 298 11.13 16.59 -12.06
N PRO A 299 10.15 17.48 -11.82
CA PRO A 299 10.29 18.55 -10.84
C PRO A 299 10.15 18.04 -9.39
N LEU A 300 9.81 16.77 -9.17
CA LEU A 300 9.79 16.21 -7.82
C LEU A 300 11.21 16.11 -7.25
N GLY A 301 11.34 16.49 -5.98
CA GLY A 301 12.60 16.32 -5.24
C GLY A 301 13.68 17.37 -5.52
N MET A 302 13.30 18.53 -6.06
CA MET A 302 14.20 19.69 -6.18
C MET A 302 14.44 20.36 -4.81
N ASP A 303 15.70 20.53 -4.48
CA ASP A 303 16.18 21.36 -3.38
C ASP A 303 16.50 22.76 -3.87
N LEU A 304 16.23 23.75 -3.02
CA LEU A 304 16.56 25.14 -3.27
C LEU A 304 17.51 25.63 -2.18
N THR A 305 18.79 25.70 -2.51
CA THR A 305 19.82 26.20 -1.59
C THR A 305 19.96 27.71 -1.76
N ILE A 306 19.76 28.47 -0.69
CA ILE A 306 19.81 29.93 -0.69
C ILE A 306 21.23 30.38 -0.37
N TYR A 307 21.73 31.36 -1.13
CA TYR A 307 23.06 31.96 -0.93
C TYR A 307 22.97 33.46 -0.69
N ASP A 308 23.87 33.99 0.13
CA ASP A 308 24.10 35.44 0.23
C ASP A 308 24.88 35.98 -0.98
N THR A 309 25.06 37.30 -1.04
CA THR A 309 25.80 37.98 -2.12
C THR A 309 27.31 37.67 -2.14
N LEU A 310 27.83 37.04 -1.09
CA LEU A 310 29.22 36.60 -0.96
C LEU A 310 29.38 35.11 -1.30
N GLY A 311 28.29 34.40 -1.62
CA GLY A 311 28.28 32.97 -1.92
C GLY A 311 28.25 32.06 -0.69
N THR A 312 27.89 32.58 0.49
CA THR A 312 27.69 31.78 1.70
C THR A 312 26.32 31.11 1.67
N GLU A 313 26.27 29.80 1.95
CA GLU A 313 25.00 29.07 2.09
C GLU A 313 24.23 29.57 3.33
N LEU A 314 23.00 30.02 3.11
CA LEU A 314 22.05 30.47 4.14
C LEU A 314 21.07 29.36 4.56
N GLY A 315 21.01 28.29 3.77
CA GLY A 315 20.26 27.06 4.05
C GLY A 315 19.39 26.63 2.89
N ILE A 316 18.71 25.50 3.08
CA ILE A 316 17.91 24.84 2.04
C ILE A 316 16.41 25.03 2.35
N VAL A 317 15.64 25.39 1.33
CA VAL A 317 14.19 25.29 1.30
C VAL A 317 13.76 24.28 0.24
N TRP A 318 12.58 23.72 0.40
CA TRP A 318 12.04 22.78 -0.58
C TRP A 318 10.52 22.90 -0.64
N GLY A 319 9.95 22.49 -1.77
CA GLY A 319 8.54 22.67 -2.04
C GLY A 319 8.07 21.92 -3.28
N THR A 320 6.85 22.21 -3.71
CA THR A 320 6.35 21.74 -5.00
C THR A 320 6.79 22.74 -6.05
N LEU A 321 7.68 22.33 -6.96
CA LEU A 321 8.06 23.12 -8.13
C LEU A 321 7.06 22.90 -9.26
N ASP A 322 6.49 23.99 -9.77
CA ASP A 322 5.81 24.07 -11.05
C ASP A 322 6.75 24.74 -12.05
N VAL A 323 7.20 23.96 -13.04
CA VAL A 323 8.19 24.40 -14.05
C VAL A 323 7.59 25.41 -15.02
N GLU A 324 6.30 25.30 -15.34
CA GLU A 324 5.63 26.19 -16.31
C GLU A 324 5.48 27.60 -15.72
N THR A 325 5.10 27.68 -14.44
CA THR A 325 4.92 28.96 -13.75
C THR A 325 6.18 29.44 -13.03
N ARG A 326 7.23 28.62 -12.96
CA ARG A 326 8.46 28.82 -12.17
C ARG A 326 8.19 29.04 -10.69
N THR A 327 7.07 28.49 -10.19
CA THR A 327 6.66 28.70 -8.80
C THR A 327 7.08 27.54 -7.91
N VAL A 328 7.50 27.85 -6.69
CA VAL A 328 7.79 26.85 -5.66
C VAL A 328 6.93 27.12 -4.43
N ALA A 329 5.95 26.24 -4.21
CA ALA A 329 5.11 26.25 -3.01
C ALA A 329 5.85 25.54 -1.86
N LEU A 330 6.35 26.31 -0.89
CA LEU A 330 7.26 25.82 0.16
C LEU A 330 6.53 24.96 1.19
N TYR A 331 7.20 23.92 1.66
CA TYR A 331 6.68 23.10 2.75
C TYR A 331 7.03 23.69 4.12
N ASN A 332 6.13 23.51 5.08
CA ASN A 332 6.31 23.96 6.48
C ASN A 332 7.54 23.34 7.16
N ALA A 333 8.04 22.20 6.67
CA ALA A 333 9.23 21.54 7.19
C ALA A 333 10.56 22.18 6.73
N SER A 334 10.52 23.22 5.88
CA SER A 334 11.72 23.94 5.43
C SER A 334 12.46 24.62 6.60
N SER A 335 13.77 24.83 6.45
CA SER A 335 14.58 25.53 7.46
C SER A 335 14.01 26.93 7.75
N SER A 336 13.69 27.21 9.02
CA SER A 336 13.16 28.52 9.42
C SER A 336 14.16 29.65 9.17
N THR A 337 15.46 29.36 9.31
CA THR A 337 16.55 30.28 8.95
C THR A 337 16.57 30.55 7.45
N ALA A 338 16.51 29.50 6.63
CA ALA A 338 16.50 29.64 5.17
C ALA A 338 15.25 30.42 4.70
N VAL A 339 14.07 30.11 5.24
CA VAL A 339 12.82 30.83 4.96
C VAL A 339 12.93 32.31 5.34
N SER A 340 13.58 32.63 6.47
CA SER A 340 13.79 34.01 6.91
C SER A 340 14.80 34.78 6.05
N SER A 341 15.65 34.07 5.32
CA SER A 341 16.64 34.63 4.39
C SER A 341 16.10 34.85 2.97
N LEU A 342 14.86 34.46 2.67
CA LEU A 342 14.25 34.70 1.37
C LEU A 342 13.99 36.19 1.15
N ALA A 343 14.52 36.72 0.04
CA ALA A 343 14.27 38.06 -0.44
C ALA A 343 14.26 38.07 -1.98
N GLU A 344 13.55 39.02 -2.60
CA GLU A 344 13.63 39.22 -4.04
C GLU A 344 15.08 39.52 -4.45
N GLY A 345 15.55 38.90 -5.54
CA GLY A 345 16.92 38.96 -6.02
C GLY A 345 17.93 38.07 -5.26
N VAL A 346 17.52 37.34 -4.22
CA VAL A 346 18.42 36.40 -3.54
C VAL A 346 18.81 35.27 -4.48
N THR A 347 20.08 34.87 -4.46
CA THR A 347 20.58 33.77 -5.27
C THR A 347 20.11 32.44 -4.70
N VAL A 348 19.61 31.59 -5.58
CA VAL A 348 19.16 30.24 -5.25
C VAL A 348 19.81 29.25 -6.22
N VAL A 349 20.30 28.14 -5.69
CA VAL A 349 20.70 26.97 -6.49
C VAL A 349 19.58 25.94 -6.41
N VAL A 350 19.03 25.59 -7.56
CA VAL A 350 18.05 24.52 -7.75
C VAL A 350 18.81 23.25 -8.13
N ASP A 351 18.72 22.20 -7.31
CA ASP A 351 19.36 20.92 -7.60
C ASP A 351 18.54 19.70 -7.17
N ASN A 352 18.85 18.53 -7.73
CA ASN A 352 18.22 17.26 -7.38
C ASN A 352 19.23 16.22 -6.87
N LYS A 353 20.41 16.64 -6.39
CA LYS A 353 21.51 15.72 -6.03
C LYS A 353 21.08 14.70 -4.98
N HIS A 354 20.36 15.16 -3.97
CA HIS A 354 19.87 14.28 -2.91
C HIS A 354 18.84 13.29 -3.44
N PHE A 355 17.85 13.78 -4.19
CA PHE A 355 16.75 12.96 -4.68
C PHE A 355 17.20 11.92 -5.70
N LEU A 356 18.11 12.28 -6.61
CA LEU A 356 18.72 11.32 -7.53
C LEU A 356 19.46 10.22 -6.76
N ALA A 357 20.29 10.57 -5.77
CA ALA A 357 21.02 9.57 -4.98
C ALA A 357 20.07 8.53 -4.33
N MET A 358 18.86 8.94 -3.90
CA MET A 358 17.88 8.03 -3.30
C MET A 358 17.43 6.88 -4.23
N HIS A 359 17.56 7.02 -5.56
CA HIS A 359 17.09 6.02 -6.53
C HIS A 359 17.84 4.69 -6.42
N THR A 360 19.04 4.66 -5.83
CA THR A 360 19.80 3.42 -5.66
C THR A 360 20.10 3.10 -4.20
N TYR A 361 19.37 3.71 -3.26
CA TYR A 361 19.68 3.58 -1.84
C TYR A 361 19.55 2.14 -1.32
N HIS A 362 18.60 1.35 -1.86
CA HIS A 362 18.41 -0.05 -1.51
C HIS A 362 19.68 -0.91 -1.68
N ARG A 363 20.56 -0.57 -2.62
CA ARG A 363 21.85 -1.25 -2.83
C ARG A 363 22.82 -1.09 -1.64
N HIS A 364 22.61 -0.06 -0.82
CA HIS A 364 23.47 0.33 0.31
C HIS A 364 22.84 0.03 1.68
N GLN A 365 21.76 -0.76 1.69
CA GLN A 365 20.94 -1.08 2.87
C GLN A 365 20.77 -2.59 3.03
N LEU A 366 21.86 -3.35 2.87
CA LEU A 366 21.80 -4.79 3.06
C LEU A 366 21.30 -5.13 4.47
N PRO A 367 20.30 -6.03 4.59
CA PRO A 367 19.76 -6.43 5.88
C PRO A 367 20.83 -7.03 6.79
N LEU A 368 20.76 -6.69 8.08
CA LEU A 368 21.69 -7.21 9.11
C LEU A 368 21.41 -8.67 9.47
N VAL A 369 20.24 -9.17 9.11
CA VAL A 369 19.82 -10.56 9.35
C VAL A 369 19.52 -11.26 8.03
N SER A 370 19.79 -12.55 7.98
CA SER A 370 19.48 -13.40 6.83
C SER A 370 17.97 -13.61 6.66
N GLY A 371 17.54 -13.98 5.46
CA GLY A 371 16.16 -14.39 5.17
C GLY A 371 15.38 -13.41 4.29
N PHE A 372 15.93 -12.23 4.03
CA PHE A 372 15.43 -11.28 3.04
C PHE A 372 16.08 -11.56 1.68
N TYR A 373 15.66 -12.67 1.06
CA TYR A 373 16.27 -13.23 -0.15
C TYR A 373 16.24 -12.30 -1.37
N SER A 374 15.40 -11.26 -1.38
CA SER A 374 15.39 -10.22 -2.42
C SER A 374 16.69 -9.41 -2.47
N PHE A 375 17.42 -9.34 -1.35
CA PHE A 375 18.70 -8.61 -1.24
C PHE A 375 19.92 -9.47 -1.58
N ASP A 376 19.76 -10.79 -1.77
CA ASP A 376 20.87 -11.69 -2.09
C ASP A 376 21.55 -11.32 -3.42
N GLN A 377 20.82 -10.66 -4.34
CA GLN A 377 21.35 -10.12 -5.59
C GLN A 377 22.41 -9.02 -5.40
N PHE A 378 22.53 -8.44 -4.20
CA PHE A 378 23.51 -7.40 -3.88
C PHE A 378 24.71 -7.96 -3.10
N ARG A 379 24.86 -9.28 -3.08
CA ARG A 379 26.00 -10.00 -2.50
C ARG A 379 26.74 -10.76 -3.60
N ASP A 380 28.04 -10.94 -3.42
CA ASP A 380 28.83 -11.83 -4.27
C ASP A 380 28.72 -13.30 -3.84
N ASP A 381 29.43 -14.20 -4.53
CA ASP A 381 29.45 -15.64 -4.23
C ASP A 381 30.02 -15.96 -2.83
N ALA A 382 30.78 -15.04 -2.22
CA ALA A 382 31.30 -15.17 -0.86
C ALA A 382 30.31 -14.62 0.20
N GLY A 383 29.23 -13.95 -0.24
CA GLY A 383 28.24 -13.29 0.60
C GLY A 383 28.59 -11.84 0.95
N ASP A 384 29.71 -11.32 0.44
CA ASP A 384 30.18 -9.97 0.68
C ASP A 384 29.36 -8.95 -0.14
N PRO A 385 29.12 -7.74 0.40
CA PRO A 385 28.36 -6.70 -0.33
C PRO A 385 29.02 -6.30 -1.65
N LEU A 386 28.22 -6.23 -2.73
CA LEU A 386 28.66 -5.71 -4.03
C LEU A 386 28.86 -4.18 -4.02
N TYR A 387 28.17 -3.48 -3.13
CA TYR A 387 28.16 -2.01 -3.04
C TYR A 387 28.57 -1.53 -1.65
N PRO A 388 29.11 -0.30 -1.52
CA PRO A 388 29.37 0.32 -0.21
C PRO A 388 28.10 0.30 0.65
N GLN A 389 28.22 -0.09 1.92
CA GLN A 389 27.09 -0.13 2.85
C GLN A 389 27.10 1.08 3.79
N ARG A 390 25.90 1.57 4.15
CA ARG A 390 25.75 2.67 5.11
C ARG A 390 25.88 2.13 6.54
N SER A 391 26.38 2.97 7.45
CA SER A 391 26.49 2.62 8.87
C SER A 391 25.12 2.57 9.57
N ILE A 392 24.13 3.28 9.03
CA ILE A 392 22.74 3.23 9.45
C ILE A 392 21.91 2.37 8.50
N VAL A 393 21.11 1.48 9.08
CA VAL A 393 20.10 0.70 8.37
C VAL A 393 18.76 1.40 8.58
N LEU A 394 18.41 2.26 7.63
CA LEU A 394 17.25 3.13 7.67
C LEU A 394 15.95 2.33 7.80
N SER A 395 15.90 1.18 7.14
CA SER A 395 14.75 0.28 7.15
C SER A 395 14.39 -0.24 8.53
N GLU A 396 15.40 -0.73 9.26
CA GLU A 396 15.22 -1.18 10.65
C GLU A 396 14.68 -0.03 11.52
N PHE A 397 15.21 1.18 11.38
CA PHE A 397 14.78 2.33 12.18
C PHE A 397 13.31 2.69 11.91
N LEU A 398 12.92 2.80 10.63
CA LEU A 398 11.56 3.13 10.23
C LEU A 398 10.56 2.05 10.65
N SER A 399 10.91 0.78 10.42
CA SER A 399 10.07 -0.36 10.81
C SER A 399 9.86 -0.44 12.32
N ARG A 400 10.92 -0.26 13.13
CA ARG A 400 10.80 -0.24 14.60
C ARG A 400 9.98 0.93 15.10
N ALA A 401 10.10 2.10 14.48
CA ALA A 401 9.31 3.27 14.85
C ALA A 401 7.81 3.01 14.60
N ALA A 402 7.45 2.50 13.41
CA ALA A 402 6.06 2.22 13.05
C ALA A 402 5.46 1.07 13.88
N SER A 403 6.22 0.00 14.12
CA SER A 403 5.74 -1.19 14.85
C SER A 403 5.80 -1.08 16.38
N GLY A 404 6.32 0.02 16.93
CA GLY A 404 6.53 0.14 18.37
C GLY A 404 7.61 -0.81 18.91
N GLY A 405 8.61 -1.09 18.08
CA GLY A 405 9.72 -2.01 18.35
C GLY A 405 9.43 -3.48 18.02
N GLY A 406 8.39 -3.76 17.23
CA GLY A 406 8.10 -5.10 16.74
C GLY A 406 9.16 -5.59 15.76
N ALA A 407 9.61 -6.84 15.92
CA ALA A 407 10.67 -7.42 15.09
C ALA A 407 10.15 -8.36 13.99
N HIS A 408 8.83 -8.56 13.89
CA HIS A 408 8.19 -9.48 12.93
C HIS A 408 8.68 -10.92 13.09
N THR A 409 8.76 -11.36 14.35
CA THR A 409 9.28 -12.68 14.73
C THR A 409 8.35 -13.83 14.36
N GLY A 410 7.08 -13.52 14.06
CA GLY A 410 6.01 -14.50 13.86
C GLY A 410 5.47 -15.10 15.16
N ASN A 411 5.99 -14.69 16.33
CA ASN A 411 5.56 -15.19 17.64
C ASN A 411 4.23 -14.54 18.06
N ILE A 412 3.16 -14.97 17.41
CA ILE A 412 1.80 -14.51 17.67
C ILE A 412 1.11 -15.39 18.73
N SER A 413 0.28 -14.77 19.57
CA SER A 413 -0.53 -15.49 20.58
C SER A 413 -2.03 -15.53 20.23
N SER A 414 -2.45 -14.68 19.31
CA SER A 414 -3.83 -14.51 18.84
C SER A 414 -3.98 -14.97 17.39
N ASN A 415 -5.22 -15.16 16.94
CA ASN A 415 -5.52 -15.54 15.56
C ASN A 415 -5.26 -14.35 14.62
N VAL A 416 -4.61 -14.60 13.48
CA VAL A 416 -4.22 -13.57 12.52
C VAL A 416 -4.63 -13.99 11.11
N ILE A 417 -5.24 -13.07 10.38
CA ILE A 417 -5.44 -13.17 8.93
C ILE A 417 -4.61 -12.06 8.29
N VAL A 418 -3.80 -12.41 7.28
CA VAL A 418 -3.07 -11.44 6.45
C VAL A 418 -3.71 -11.39 5.07
N VAL A 419 -3.96 -10.18 4.56
CA VAL A 419 -4.50 -9.95 3.21
C VAL A 419 -3.53 -9.11 2.40
N ASP A 420 -3.07 -9.61 1.26
CA ASP A 420 -2.10 -8.91 0.42
C ASP A 420 -2.53 -8.90 -1.06
N ASN A 421 -1.92 -8.06 -1.89
CA ASN A 421 -2.46 -7.63 -3.17
C ASN A 421 -1.43 -7.79 -4.30
N MET A 422 -1.78 -8.50 -5.38
CA MET A 422 -0.82 -8.91 -6.40
C MET A 422 -0.32 -7.79 -7.32
N MET A 423 -1.03 -6.65 -7.39
CA MET A 423 -0.63 -5.48 -8.18
C MET A 423 0.03 -4.40 -7.33
N ASP A 424 0.34 -4.69 -6.05
CA ASP A 424 0.94 -3.72 -5.14
C ASP A 424 2.45 -3.55 -5.42
N SER A 425 2.81 -2.35 -5.88
CA SER A 425 4.19 -1.91 -6.10
C SER A 425 4.73 -1.00 -4.98
N ASP A 426 3.91 -0.69 -3.97
CA ASP A 426 4.26 0.12 -2.81
C ASP A 426 4.47 -0.73 -1.54
N ALA A 427 3.95 -1.96 -1.51
CA ALA A 427 4.34 -3.04 -0.61
C ALA A 427 4.32 -4.35 -1.37
N TYR A 428 5.48 -5.01 -1.50
CA TYR A 428 5.60 -6.15 -2.41
C TYR A 428 4.90 -7.41 -1.88
N PRO A 429 4.22 -8.19 -2.75
CA PRO A 429 3.44 -9.36 -2.33
C PRO A 429 4.23 -10.41 -1.54
N TRP A 430 5.54 -10.50 -1.77
CA TRP A 430 6.39 -11.48 -1.10
C TRP A 430 6.58 -11.18 0.40
N HIS A 431 6.32 -9.95 0.86
CA HIS A 431 6.38 -9.57 2.27
C HIS A 431 5.44 -10.40 3.13
N ALA A 432 4.19 -10.61 2.68
CA ALA A 432 3.24 -11.45 3.37
C ALA A 432 3.68 -12.92 3.41
N SER A 433 4.25 -13.43 2.32
CA SER A 433 4.84 -14.77 2.29
C SER A 433 6.03 -14.90 3.24
N TRP A 434 6.89 -13.87 3.33
CA TRP A 434 8.01 -13.84 4.25
C TRP A 434 7.51 -13.86 5.69
N TYR A 435 6.54 -13.01 6.05
CA TYR A 435 6.00 -12.98 7.40
C TYR A 435 5.28 -14.30 7.76
N ARG A 436 4.53 -14.89 6.83
CA ARG A 436 3.97 -16.24 6.98
C ARG A 436 5.05 -17.26 7.34
N SER A 437 6.22 -17.21 6.70
CA SER A 437 7.35 -18.11 7.02
C SER A 437 7.87 -17.91 8.44
N GLN A 438 7.89 -16.66 8.94
CA GLN A 438 8.27 -16.36 10.33
C GLN A 438 7.26 -16.96 11.31
N VAL A 439 5.97 -16.79 11.06
CA VAL A 439 4.90 -17.37 11.89
C VAL A 439 4.95 -18.89 11.86
N GLN A 440 5.14 -19.50 10.68
CA GLN A 440 5.25 -20.95 10.53
C GLN A 440 6.46 -21.51 11.30
N SER A 441 7.60 -20.84 11.21
CA SER A 441 8.81 -21.19 11.97
C SER A 441 8.59 -21.08 13.48
N SER A 442 7.89 -20.02 13.93
CA SER A 442 7.64 -19.76 15.34
C SER A 442 6.61 -20.72 15.96
N LEU A 443 5.52 -21.03 15.27
CA LEU A 443 4.40 -21.81 15.81
C LEU A 443 4.50 -23.32 15.54
N GLY A 444 5.26 -23.72 14.51
CA GLY A 444 5.38 -25.12 14.11
C GLY A 444 4.01 -25.75 13.81
N ALA A 445 3.67 -26.83 14.51
CA ALA A 445 2.43 -27.58 14.29
C ALA A 445 1.14 -26.78 14.57
N SER A 446 1.21 -25.69 15.35
CA SER A 446 0.05 -24.84 15.65
C SER A 446 -0.15 -23.70 14.65
N PHE A 447 0.61 -23.67 13.56
CA PHE A 447 0.52 -22.63 12.53
C PHE A 447 -0.89 -22.52 11.94
N ASP A 448 -1.48 -23.64 11.48
CA ASP A 448 -2.79 -23.63 10.83
C ASP A 448 -3.95 -23.35 11.81
N ASP A 449 -3.71 -23.40 13.12
CA ASP A 449 -4.69 -23.03 14.16
C ASP A 449 -4.76 -21.52 14.42
N LYS A 450 -3.78 -20.76 13.90
CA LYS A 450 -3.58 -19.34 14.27
C LYS A 450 -3.37 -18.40 13.11
N TYR A 451 -3.01 -18.88 11.92
CA TYR A 451 -2.65 -17.99 10.82
C TYR A 451 -3.37 -18.32 9.49
N ARG A 452 -3.79 -17.27 8.77
CA ARG A 452 -4.17 -17.33 7.35
C ARG A 452 -3.49 -16.22 6.56
N LEU A 453 -3.19 -16.50 5.29
CA LEU A 453 -2.76 -15.55 4.28
C LEU A 453 -3.64 -15.69 3.04
N TRP A 454 -4.28 -14.59 2.66
CA TRP A 454 -5.06 -14.47 1.43
C TRP A 454 -4.46 -13.42 0.50
N TYR A 455 -4.37 -13.75 -0.78
CA TYR A 455 -4.00 -12.78 -1.81
C TYR A 455 -5.23 -12.37 -2.63
N ASN A 456 -5.33 -11.08 -2.95
CA ASN A 456 -6.20 -10.57 -3.98
C ASN A 456 -5.40 -10.36 -5.27
N ASP A 457 -5.83 -11.01 -6.35
CA ASP A 457 -5.45 -10.67 -7.70
C ASP A 457 -6.13 -9.37 -8.15
N ASN A 458 -5.54 -8.67 -9.13
CA ASN A 458 -6.05 -7.41 -9.69
C ASN A 458 -6.37 -6.33 -8.64
N ALA A 459 -5.70 -6.30 -7.48
CA ALA A 459 -5.82 -5.25 -6.48
C ALA A 459 -4.44 -4.63 -6.21
N ASN A 460 -4.39 -3.32 -5.95
CA ASN A 460 -3.17 -2.57 -5.67
C ASN A 460 -3.11 -2.12 -4.19
N HIS A 461 -2.29 -1.10 -3.87
CA HIS A 461 -2.13 -0.56 -2.51
C HIS A 461 -3.34 0.25 -1.98
N ASP A 462 -4.25 0.70 -2.84
CA ASP A 462 -5.18 1.80 -2.51
C ASP A 462 -6.40 1.27 -1.73
N TYR A 463 -6.33 1.33 -0.40
CA TYR A 463 -7.41 0.90 0.50
C TYR A 463 -8.50 1.97 0.73
N ASP A 464 -8.09 3.23 0.91
CA ASP A 464 -8.99 4.33 1.31
C ASP A 464 -9.58 5.09 0.12
N ASP A 465 -8.80 5.28 -0.95
CA ASP A 465 -9.19 6.10 -2.10
C ASP A 465 -10.01 5.34 -3.16
N GLY A 466 -10.15 4.01 -2.99
CA GLY A 466 -10.82 3.14 -3.95
C GLY A 466 -10.05 2.99 -5.27
N VAL A 467 -10.73 2.45 -6.29
CA VAL A 467 -10.16 2.33 -7.64
C VAL A 467 -10.68 3.49 -8.50
N PRO A 468 -9.80 4.33 -9.09
CA PRO A 468 -10.23 5.37 -10.02
C PRO A 468 -10.95 4.79 -11.25
N ASP A 469 -11.92 5.51 -11.79
CA ASP A 469 -12.74 5.04 -12.93
C ASP A 469 -11.90 4.55 -14.11
N TYR A 470 -10.82 5.27 -14.45
CA TYR A 470 -9.93 4.91 -15.56
C TYR A 470 -9.12 3.60 -15.33
N GLN A 471 -9.08 3.10 -14.09
CA GLN A 471 -8.44 1.84 -13.71
C GLN A 471 -9.45 0.74 -13.38
N ALA A 472 -10.77 1.01 -13.44
CA ALA A 472 -11.81 0.05 -13.07
C ALA A 472 -11.83 -1.21 -13.96
N SER A 473 -11.20 -1.17 -15.13
CA SER A 473 -11.00 -2.31 -16.03
C SER A 473 -9.72 -3.12 -15.76
N GLN A 474 -8.88 -2.66 -14.83
CA GLN A 474 -7.58 -3.24 -14.49
C GLN A 474 -7.49 -3.65 -13.02
N LEU A 475 -8.14 -2.88 -12.14
CA LEU A 475 -8.08 -3.05 -10.69
C LEU A 475 -9.47 -3.22 -10.07
N VAL A 476 -9.52 -3.89 -8.92
CA VAL A 476 -10.71 -4.03 -8.09
C VAL A 476 -10.48 -3.45 -6.68
N PRO A 477 -11.50 -2.83 -6.08
CA PRO A 477 -11.43 -2.43 -4.68
C PRO A 477 -11.41 -3.68 -3.79
N PHE A 478 -10.64 -3.63 -2.69
CA PHE A 478 -10.48 -4.77 -1.77
C PHE A 478 -10.88 -4.45 -0.32
N ARG A 479 -11.50 -3.29 -0.04
CA ARG A 479 -12.06 -2.98 1.29
C ARG A 479 -13.03 -4.07 1.77
N GLY A 480 -13.87 -4.57 0.87
CA GLY A 480 -14.77 -5.66 1.17
C GLY A 480 -14.05 -6.97 1.53
N THR A 481 -12.83 -7.22 1.03
CA THR A 481 -11.99 -8.34 1.47
C THR A 481 -11.58 -8.19 2.95
N ILE A 482 -11.26 -6.97 3.40
CA ILE A 482 -10.90 -6.72 4.81
C ILE A 482 -12.12 -6.87 5.72
N GLN A 483 -13.28 -6.37 5.29
CA GLN A 483 -14.55 -6.57 5.98
C GLN A 483 -14.90 -8.07 6.10
N TYR A 484 -14.66 -8.84 5.03
CA TYR A 484 -14.80 -10.30 5.04
C TYR A 484 -13.86 -10.93 6.07
N ALA A 485 -12.57 -10.57 6.04
CA ALA A 485 -11.57 -11.10 6.96
C ALA A 485 -11.89 -10.79 8.42
N LEU A 486 -12.40 -9.61 8.74
CA LEU A 486 -12.81 -9.27 10.11
C LEU A 486 -13.99 -10.12 10.61
N ARG A 487 -14.95 -10.45 9.73
CA ARG A 487 -16.06 -11.36 10.08
C ARG A 487 -15.59 -12.79 10.27
N GLU A 488 -14.74 -13.29 9.38
CA GLU A 488 -14.14 -14.62 9.50
C GLU A 488 -13.28 -14.76 10.75
N LEU A 489 -12.50 -13.74 11.07
CA LEU A 489 -11.69 -13.70 12.28
C LEU A 489 -12.56 -13.70 13.53
N ALA A 490 -13.69 -12.98 13.52
CA ALA A 490 -14.65 -13.00 14.62
C ALA A 490 -15.23 -14.40 14.81
N ASP A 491 -15.73 -15.03 13.75
CA ASP A 491 -16.28 -16.39 13.80
C ASP A 491 -15.23 -17.43 14.22
N TRP A 492 -13.97 -17.24 13.83
CA TRP A 492 -12.87 -18.11 14.23
C TRP A 492 -12.55 -18.00 15.71
N VAL A 493 -12.41 -16.78 16.22
CA VAL A 493 -12.03 -16.51 17.60
C VAL A 493 -13.17 -16.80 18.58
N GLU A 494 -14.41 -16.45 18.22
CA GLU A 494 -15.57 -16.57 19.11
C GLU A 494 -16.23 -17.95 19.02
N GLY A 495 -16.30 -18.51 17.81
CA GLY A 495 -17.05 -19.73 17.51
C GLY A 495 -16.19 -20.95 17.17
N GLY A 496 -14.88 -20.77 16.97
CA GLY A 496 -13.99 -21.85 16.53
C GLY A 496 -14.22 -22.27 15.07
N ILE A 497 -14.88 -21.42 14.27
CA ILE A 497 -15.18 -21.70 12.87
C ILE A 497 -13.93 -21.36 12.05
N LEU A 498 -13.30 -22.37 11.45
CA LEU A 498 -12.07 -22.14 10.68
C LEU A 498 -12.36 -21.26 9.46
N PRO A 499 -11.55 -20.20 9.25
CA PRO A 499 -11.62 -19.41 8.04
C PRO A 499 -11.08 -20.22 6.85
N ALA A 500 -11.42 -19.79 5.63
CA ALA A 500 -10.90 -20.38 4.40
C ALA A 500 -9.38 -20.57 4.45
N GLU A 501 -8.90 -21.64 3.83
CA GLU A 501 -7.47 -21.97 3.81
C GLU A 501 -6.63 -20.84 3.18
N ASN A 502 -5.31 -20.90 3.42
CA ASN A 502 -4.37 -19.98 2.77
C ASN A 502 -4.56 -20.02 1.26
N THR A 503 -4.46 -18.87 0.59
CA THR A 503 -4.37 -18.85 -0.88
C THR A 503 -3.19 -19.72 -1.30
N ASN A 504 -3.36 -20.53 -2.35
CA ASN A 504 -2.30 -21.35 -2.89
C ASN A 504 -1.44 -20.55 -3.86
N TYR A 505 -0.14 -20.46 -3.58
CA TYR A 505 0.81 -19.68 -4.37
C TYR A 505 2.21 -20.29 -4.31
N THR A 506 3.04 -19.86 -5.27
CA THR A 506 4.48 -20.11 -5.28
C THR A 506 5.24 -18.80 -5.22
N VAL A 507 6.44 -18.81 -4.65
CA VAL A 507 7.37 -17.68 -4.71
C VAL A 507 8.61 -18.11 -5.48
N ASN A 508 8.94 -17.39 -6.55
CA ASN A 508 10.16 -17.58 -7.31
C ASN A 508 10.88 -16.23 -7.41
N SER A 509 12.06 -16.11 -6.82
CA SER A 509 12.88 -14.88 -6.90
C SER A 509 12.09 -13.60 -6.54
N ALA A 510 11.42 -13.61 -5.38
CA ALA A 510 10.55 -12.53 -4.88
C ALA A 510 9.29 -12.23 -5.71
N GLN A 511 9.02 -13.00 -6.76
CA GLN A 511 7.77 -12.93 -7.50
C GLN A 511 6.79 -13.97 -6.96
N VAL A 512 5.62 -13.50 -6.53
CA VAL A 512 4.51 -14.36 -6.08
C VAL A 512 3.65 -14.72 -7.29
N SER A 513 3.23 -15.97 -7.40
CA SER A 513 2.33 -16.45 -8.46
C SER A 513 1.23 -17.31 -7.86
N LEU A 514 -0.02 -16.96 -8.14
CA LEU A 514 -1.18 -17.62 -7.58
C LEU A 514 -1.63 -18.80 -8.48
N ALA A 515 -1.97 -19.97 -7.91
CA ALA A 515 -2.50 -21.16 -8.62
C ALA A 515 -3.73 -20.89 -9.54
N ARG A 516 -3.63 -20.98 -10.86
CA ARG A 516 -4.68 -20.47 -11.77
C ARG A 516 -6.03 -21.20 -11.74
N ASP A 517 -6.04 -22.47 -11.35
CA ASP A 517 -7.26 -23.27 -11.27
C ASP A 517 -8.12 -22.80 -10.08
N PRO A 518 -9.40 -22.43 -10.27
CA PRO A 518 -10.30 -22.11 -9.15
C PRO A 518 -10.35 -23.19 -8.06
N GLY A 519 -10.28 -24.46 -8.44
CA GLY A 519 -10.28 -25.59 -7.50
C GLY A 519 -9.01 -25.70 -6.66
N GLU A 520 -7.90 -25.13 -7.12
CA GLU A 520 -6.61 -25.11 -6.41
C GLU A 520 -6.25 -23.73 -5.83
N ARG A 521 -7.03 -22.67 -6.13
CA ARG A 521 -6.75 -21.27 -5.72
C ARG A 521 -6.82 -21.07 -4.20
N HIS A 522 -7.74 -21.75 -3.52
CA HIS A 522 -8.05 -21.58 -2.09
C HIS A 522 -8.32 -20.09 -1.73
N GLY A 523 -8.31 -19.70 -0.45
CA GLY A 523 -8.67 -18.34 -0.03
C GLY A 523 -10.13 -17.98 -0.35
N ILE A 524 -10.40 -16.68 -0.50
CA ILE A 524 -11.78 -16.15 -0.58
C ILE A 524 -12.10 -15.38 -1.87
N GLN A 525 -11.09 -15.03 -2.66
CA GLN A 525 -11.31 -14.23 -3.86
C GLN A 525 -11.82 -15.11 -5.02
N PRO A 526 -12.94 -14.75 -5.69
CA PRO A 526 -13.41 -15.47 -6.86
C PRO A 526 -12.36 -15.45 -7.97
N VAL A 527 -12.28 -16.52 -8.77
CA VAL A 527 -11.46 -16.58 -9.97
C VAL A 527 -12.34 -16.27 -11.17
N ALA A 528 -11.89 -15.34 -12.02
CA ALA A 528 -12.54 -15.01 -13.28
C ALA A 528 -11.56 -15.22 -14.44
N ILE A 529 -11.93 -16.10 -15.37
CA ILE A 529 -11.15 -16.39 -16.58
C ILE A 529 -11.95 -15.90 -17.77
N LEU A 530 -11.41 -14.94 -18.51
CA LEU A 530 -12.02 -14.42 -19.73
C LEU A 530 -11.20 -14.85 -20.93
N THR A 531 -11.87 -15.42 -21.93
CA THR A 531 -11.30 -15.71 -23.24
C THR A 531 -12.11 -15.05 -24.34
N VAL A 532 -11.46 -14.76 -25.45
CA VAL A 532 -12.06 -14.24 -26.68
C VAL A 532 -11.71 -15.16 -27.84
N ASN A 533 -12.74 -15.64 -28.55
CA ASN A 533 -12.63 -16.67 -29.57
C ASN A 533 -11.78 -17.88 -29.12
N GLY A 534 -11.90 -18.27 -27.84
CA GLY A 534 -11.19 -19.40 -27.23
C GLY A 534 -9.74 -19.13 -26.78
N ALA A 535 -9.24 -17.90 -26.85
CA ALA A 535 -7.87 -17.54 -26.45
C ALA A 535 -7.83 -16.27 -25.59
N ALA A 536 -6.68 -15.95 -24.99
CA ALA A 536 -6.49 -14.69 -24.25
C ALA A 536 -6.42 -13.45 -25.17
N LYS A 537 -6.21 -13.66 -26.48
CA LYS A 537 -6.14 -12.62 -27.51
C LYS A 537 -6.86 -13.06 -28.79
N ALA A 538 -7.60 -12.15 -29.40
CA ALA A 538 -8.15 -12.30 -30.74
C ALA A 538 -7.74 -11.14 -31.65
N VAL A 539 -7.64 -11.43 -32.95
CA VAL A 539 -7.50 -10.45 -34.03
C VAL A 539 -8.68 -10.65 -34.98
N ALA A 540 -9.38 -9.57 -35.33
CA ALA A 540 -10.57 -9.61 -36.18
C ALA A 540 -10.72 -8.30 -36.97
N CYS A 541 -11.60 -8.26 -37.97
CA CYS A 541 -11.92 -7.05 -38.72
C CYS A 541 -13.10 -6.28 -38.08
N VAL A 542 -13.29 -5.02 -38.48
CA VAL A 542 -14.47 -4.24 -38.11
C VAL A 542 -15.74 -5.00 -38.49
N SER A 543 -16.73 -4.99 -37.60
CA SER A 543 -18.02 -5.71 -37.73
C SER A 543 -17.95 -7.25 -37.65
N ASP A 544 -16.78 -7.86 -37.49
CA ASP A 544 -16.71 -9.29 -37.17
C ASP A 544 -17.39 -9.57 -35.83
N THR A 545 -18.08 -10.70 -35.75
CA THR A 545 -18.67 -11.16 -34.48
C THR A 545 -17.57 -11.69 -33.58
N ILE A 546 -17.40 -11.06 -32.42
CA ILE A 546 -16.46 -11.47 -31.38
C ILE A 546 -17.22 -12.26 -30.31
N THR A 547 -16.73 -13.45 -29.98
CA THR A 547 -17.31 -14.29 -28.92
C THR A 547 -16.42 -14.24 -27.68
N PHE A 548 -17.01 -13.91 -26.55
CA PHE A 548 -16.39 -13.93 -25.24
C PHE A 548 -16.91 -15.10 -24.43
N ASN A 549 -16.01 -15.85 -23.82
CA ASN A 549 -16.36 -16.91 -22.88
C ASN A 549 -15.70 -16.58 -21.54
N ALA A 550 -16.53 -16.42 -20.51
CA ALA A 550 -16.09 -16.20 -19.15
C ALA A 550 -16.45 -17.41 -18.28
N HIS A 551 -15.45 -17.94 -17.58
CA HIS A 551 -15.65 -18.91 -16.51
C HIS A 551 -15.36 -18.21 -15.18
N VAL A 552 -16.33 -18.24 -14.27
CA VAL A 552 -16.24 -17.57 -12.98
C VAL A 552 -16.56 -18.58 -11.89
N GLU A 553 -15.66 -18.73 -10.92
CA GLU A 553 -15.81 -19.70 -9.85
C GLU A 553 -15.23 -19.20 -8.52
N ILE A 554 -15.94 -19.51 -7.43
CA ILE A 554 -15.50 -19.22 -6.07
C ILE A 554 -14.63 -20.36 -5.54
N PRO A 555 -13.39 -20.08 -5.06
CA PRO A 555 -12.60 -21.09 -4.35
C PRO A 555 -13.36 -21.60 -3.12
N ALA A 556 -13.19 -22.89 -2.79
CA ALA A 556 -13.93 -23.60 -1.75
C ALA A 556 -14.16 -22.76 -0.46
N SER A 557 -15.30 -22.06 -0.41
CA SER A 557 -15.71 -21.15 0.66
C SER A 557 -17.24 -21.07 0.70
N THR A 558 -17.78 -20.42 1.73
CA THR A 558 -19.22 -20.24 1.90
C THR A 558 -19.82 -19.16 1.01
N SER A 559 -18.98 -18.34 0.37
CA SER A 559 -19.37 -17.22 -0.48
C SER A 559 -20.23 -17.61 -1.67
N LYS A 560 -21.01 -16.64 -2.17
CA LYS A 560 -21.73 -16.74 -3.44
C LYS A 560 -21.43 -15.55 -4.35
N ILE A 561 -21.40 -15.78 -5.65
CA ILE A 561 -21.33 -14.76 -6.69
C ILE A 561 -22.65 -14.00 -6.63
N VAL A 562 -22.60 -12.69 -6.40
CA VAL A 562 -23.80 -11.84 -6.28
C VAL A 562 -23.93 -10.84 -7.42
N ALA A 563 -22.83 -10.53 -8.11
CA ALA A 563 -22.85 -9.67 -9.29
C ALA A 563 -21.74 -10.05 -10.27
N ILE A 564 -22.06 -9.89 -11.56
CA ILE A 564 -21.12 -10.00 -12.68
C ILE A 564 -21.36 -8.79 -13.57
N GLU A 565 -20.28 -8.16 -14.01
CA GLU A 565 -20.30 -7.01 -14.91
C GLU A 565 -19.30 -7.24 -16.04
N TYR A 566 -19.58 -6.70 -17.23
CA TYR A 566 -18.71 -6.79 -18.39
C TYR A 566 -18.36 -5.42 -18.93
N ASP A 567 -17.15 -5.29 -19.46
CA ASP A 567 -16.66 -4.13 -20.19
C ASP A 567 -16.00 -4.66 -21.47
N PHE A 568 -16.58 -4.36 -22.64
CA PHE A 568 -16.04 -4.84 -23.91
C PHE A 568 -14.86 -3.98 -24.41
N THR A 569 -14.68 -2.77 -23.89
CA THR A 569 -13.71 -1.80 -24.40
C THR A 569 -12.47 -1.68 -23.52
N GLY A 570 -12.59 -1.96 -22.23
CA GLY A 570 -11.55 -1.77 -21.22
C GLY A 570 -11.49 -0.34 -20.70
N THR A 571 -12.58 0.42 -20.82
CA THR A 571 -12.68 1.83 -20.42
C THR A 571 -13.16 2.04 -18.99
N GLY A 572 -13.59 0.96 -18.30
CA GLY A 572 -14.24 1.04 -16.99
C GLY A 572 -15.76 1.18 -17.06
N ASP A 573 -16.34 1.21 -18.27
CA ASP A 573 -17.79 1.28 -18.48
C ASP A 573 -18.42 -0.10 -18.27
N LEU A 574 -18.70 -0.41 -17.01
CA LEU A 574 -19.16 -1.73 -16.58
C LEU A 574 -20.67 -1.91 -16.75
N ILE A 575 -21.03 -2.96 -17.48
CA ILE A 575 -22.42 -3.29 -17.80
C ILE A 575 -22.84 -4.54 -17.00
N PRO A 576 -23.94 -4.48 -16.23
CA PRO A 576 -24.39 -5.63 -15.45
C PRO A 576 -24.82 -6.83 -16.30
N TYR A 577 -24.39 -8.02 -15.90
CA TYR A 577 -24.93 -9.29 -16.40
C TYR A 577 -26.13 -9.72 -15.55
N PRO A 578 -27.26 -10.16 -16.16
CA PRO A 578 -28.47 -10.54 -15.43
C PRO A 578 -28.29 -11.88 -14.71
N LEU A 579 -27.76 -11.86 -13.49
CA LEU A 579 -27.65 -13.02 -12.63
C LEU A 579 -29.00 -13.32 -11.96
N ALA A 580 -29.57 -14.51 -12.20
CA ALA A 580 -30.89 -14.88 -11.68
C ALA A 580 -30.92 -15.11 -10.17
N SER A 581 -29.85 -15.69 -9.62
CA SER A 581 -29.68 -15.98 -8.19
C SER A 581 -28.20 -16.13 -7.87
N PRO A 582 -27.78 -15.96 -6.60
CA PRO A 582 -26.40 -16.22 -6.21
C PRO A 582 -25.96 -17.66 -6.50
N VAL A 583 -24.77 -17.84 -7.06
CA VAL A 583 -24.19 -19.14 -7.46
C VAL A 583 -22.73 -19.25 -7.02
N THR A 584 -22.14 -20.44 -7.09
CA THR A 584 -20.72 -20.66 -6.77
C THR A 584 -19.82 -20.74 -8.00
N SER A 585 -20.39 -21.09 -9.15
CA SER A 585 -19.69 -21.18 -10.44
C SER A 585 -20.68 -20.88 -11.57
N ILE A 586 -20.22 -20.27 -12.65
CA ILE A 586 -21.01 -19.95 -13.84
C ILE A 586 -20.13 -19.77 -15.07
N ASP A 587 -20.56 -20.34 -16.18
CA ASP A 587 -20.02 -20.09 -17.52
C ASP A 587 -20.95 -19.14 -18.28
N ILE A 588 -20.36 -18.13 -18.93
CA ILE A 588 -21.07 -17.08 -19.64
C ILE A 588 -20.51 -16.99 -21.06
N GLU A 589 -21.41 -16.95 -22.05
CA GLU A 589 -21.07 -16.59 -23.43
C GLU A 589 -21.70 -15.24 -23.77
N LEU A 590 -20.89 -14.30 -24.21
CA LEU A 590 -21.33 -12.98 -24.69
C LEU A 590 -20.81 -12.76 -26.12
N LYS A 591 -21.58 -12.03 -26.92
CA LYS A 591 -21.19 -11.68 -28.29
C LYS A 591 -21.33 -10.18 -28.52
N THR A 592 -20.36 -9.59 -29.19
CA THR A 592 -20.40 -8.19 -29.61
C THR A 592 -19.66 -7.99 -30.93
N HIS A 593 -19.70 -6.78 -31.47
CA HIS A 593 -18.90 -6.35 -32.61
C HIS A 593 -18.26 -4.99 -32.27
N TYR A 594 -17.12 -4.70 -32.91
CA TYR A 594 -16.44 -3.41 -32.77
C TYR A 594 -16.60 -2.60 -34.05
N ASN A 595 -16.84 -1.30 -33.87
CA ASN A 595 -17.15 -0.36 -34.96
C ASN A 595 -15.93 0.47 -35.41
N ALA A 596 -14.78 0.29 -34.77
CA ALA A 596 -13.55 1.01 -35.10
C ALA A 596 -12.34 0.09 -34.94
N PRO A 597 -11.30 0.25 -35.78
CA PRO A 597 -10.00 -0.36 -35.56
C PRO A 597 -9.39 0.11 -34.24
N GLY A 598 -8.64 -0.77 -33.58
CA GLY A 598 -8.00 -0.46 -32.31
C GLY A 598 -7.59 -1.69 -31.52
N THR A 599 -6.94 -1.46 -30.37
CA THR A 599 -6.70 -2.50 -29.36
C THR A 599 -7.60 -2.22 -28.16
N TYR A 600 -8.39 -3.22 -27.78
CA TYR A 600 -9.32 -3.19 -26.66
C TYR A 600 -8.89 -4.20 -25.60
N PHE A 601 -9.15 -3.89 -24.33
CA PHE A 601 -8.84 -4.74 -23.19
C PHE A 601 -10.11 -5.12 -22.42
N PRO A 602 -10.97 -5.96 -23.02
CA PRO A 602 -12.23 -6.35 -22.39
C PRO A 602 -12.01 -7.05 -21.05
N ALA A 603 -12.96 -6.84 -20.16
CA ALA A 603 -12.95 -7.33 -18.80
C ALA A 603 -14.31 -7.90 -18.40
N VAL A 604 -14.28 -8.89 -17.51
CA VAL A 604 -15.43 -9.34 -16.72
C VAL A 604 -15.06 -9.15 -15.26
N ARG A 605 -15.84 -8.32 -14.55
CA ARG A 605 -15.73 -8.15 -13.11
C ARG A 605 -16.70 -9.08 -12.42
N VAL A 606 -16.22 -9.83 -11.44
CA VAL A 606 -17.04 -10.65 -10.56
C VAL A 606 -17.01 -10.06 -9.16
N THR A 607 -18.18 -10.06 -8.51
CA THR A 607 -18.31 -9.81 -7.07
C THR A 607 -18.93 -11.02 -6.38
N SER A 608 -18.21 -11.60 -5.43
CA SER A 608 -18.78 -12.51 -4.44
C SER A 608 -19.10 -11.78 -3.14
N GLN A 609 -20.05 -12.32 -2.37
CA GLN A 609 -20.41 -11.84 -1.04
C GLN A 609 -20.51 -13.04 -0.11
N ARG A 610 -20.05 -12.85 1.14
CA ARG A 610 -19.87 -13.90 2.15
C ARG A 610 -21.08 -14.80 2.39
N GLU A 611 -22.26 -14.22 2.56
CA GLU A 611 -23.51 -14.94 2.80
C GLU A 611 -24.35 -15.11 1.52
N GLY A 612 -23.90 -14.56 0.40
CA GLY A 612 -24.66 -14.44 -0.84
C GLY A 612 -25.79 -13.41 -0.80
N ASP A 613 -25.71 -12.44 0.13
CA ASP A 613 -26.68 -11.35 0.23
C ASP A 613 -26.39 -10.28 -0.83
N THR A 614 -27.25 -10.21 -1.84
CA THR A 614 -27.15 -9.25 -2.95
C THR A 614 -27.40 -7.80 -2.51
N SER A 615 -28.01 -7.58 -1.35
CA SER A 615 -28.34 -6.26 -0.82
C SER A 615 -27.27 -5.70 0.11
N SER A 616 -26.41 -6.56 0.66
CA SER A 616 -25.36 -6.13 1.57
C SER A 616 -24.32 -5.29 0.83
N PRO A 617 -23.93 -4.11 1.35
CA PRO A 617 -22.81 -3.36 0.80
C PRO A 617 -21.45 -3.93 1.26
N PHE A 618 -21.44 -4.78 2.29
CA PHE A 618 -20.22 -5.21 2.98
C PHE A 618 -19.75 -6.60 2.58
N ALA A 619 -18.48 -6.89 2.91
CA ALA A 619 -17.86 -8.20 2.70
C ALA A 619 -17.94 -8.67 1.24
N LYS A 620 -17.82 -7.72 0.30
CA LYS A 620 -17.75 -7.96 -1.14
C LYS A 620 -16.32 -8.25 -1.55
N VAL A 621 -16.08 -9.39 -2.17
CA VAL A 621 -14.77 -9.77 -2.68
C VAL A 621 -14.83 -9.77 -4.20
N MET A 622 -13.96 -9.00 -4.84
CA MET A 622 -14.00 -8.77 -6.27
C MET A 622 -12.79 -9.36 -6.98
N ASN A 623 -12.94 -9.67 -8.26
CA ASN A 623 -11.83 -9.98 -9.16
C ASN A 623 -12.19 -9.64 -10.62
N LEU A 624 -11.20 -9.67 -11.51
CA LEU A 624 -11.32 -9.42 -12.94
C LEU A 624 -10.78 -10.59 -13.76
N GLY A 625 -11.54 -11.00 -14.79
CA GLY A 625 -11.03 -11.76 -15.92
C GLY A 625 -10.84 -10.82 -17.10
N ARG A 626 -9.65 -10.82 -17.73
CA ARG A 626 -9.30 -9.85 -18.78
C ARG A 626 -8.74 -10.53 -20.02
N ALA A 627 -8.98 -9.94 -21.19
CA ALA A 627 -8.49 -10.43 -22.48
C ALA A 627 -8.07 -9.26 -23.40
N ARG A 628 -7.56 -9.57 -24.60
CA ARG A 628 -7.17 -8.57 -25.60
C ARG A 628 -7.86 -8.80 -26.94
N VAL A 629 -8.39 -7.73 -27.52
CA VAL A 629 -8.97 -7.77 -28.87
C VAL A 629 -8.28 -6.73 -29.73
N VAL A 630 -7.77 -7.15 -30.88
CA VAL A 630 -7.20 -6.25 -31.89
C VAL A 630 -8.13 -6.24 -33.09
N ILE A 631 -8.72 -5.08 -33.36
CA ILE A 631 -9.63 -4.85 -34.49
C ILE A 631 -8.86 -4.15 -35.60
N GLN A 632 -8.87 -4.77 -36.77
CA GLN A 632 -8.29 -4.29 -38.01
C GLN A 632 -9.39 -3.73 -38.91
N GLU A 633 -8.99 -2.99 -39.95
CA GLU A 633 -9.93 -2.43 -40.95
C GLU A 633 -10.80 -3.49 -41.64
#